data_AF-A0A1S3Y7D4-F1
#
_entry.id   AF-A0A1S3Y7D4-F1
#
_cell.length_a   1.000
_cell.length_b   1.000
_cell.length_c   1.000
_cell.angle_alpha   90.00
_cell.angle_beta   90.00
_cell.angle_gamma   90.00
#
_symmetry.space_group_name_H-M   'P 1'
#
loop_
_entity.id
_entity.type
_entity.pdbx_description
1 polymer ?
#
loop_
_entity_poly.entity_id
_entity_poly.type
_entity_poly.pdbx_seq_one_letter_code
_entity_poly.pdbx_strand_id
1 'polypeptide(L)'
;MVYEANARLRDPVYGCAGAICHLQKQVNELQVQLAKAQAEIVNMQCEQANLMALICMEMTQSPQASPHHYSLGNLTNITYGNSQSNMTFLDDNSFGSFSETLWT
;
A
#
# COMPACT_ATOMS: atom_id res chain seq x y z
N MET A 1 -32.31 -3.31 24.29
CA MET A 1 -33.04 -4.50 23.79
C MET A 1 -33.96 -4.24 22.58
N VAL A 2 -34.46 -3.02 22.32
CA VAL A 2 -35.41 -2.76 21.21
C VAL A 2 -34.83 -3.10 19.81
N TYR A 3 -33.57 -2.72 19.53
CA TYR A 3 -32.95 -2.99 18.23
C TYR A 3 -32.80 -4.50 17.95
N GLU A 4 -32.30 -5.27 18.92
CA GLU A 4 -32.15 -6.73 18.77
C GLU A 4 -33.50 -7.41 18.58
N ALA A 5 -34.50 -7.04 19.39
CA ALA A 5 -35.85 -7.58 19.26
C ALA A 5 -36.45 -7.30 17.88
N ASN A 6 -36.32 -6.07 17.39
CA ASN A 6 -36.77 -5.69 16.05
C ASN A 6 -35.98 -6.41 14.95
N ALA A 7 -34.69 -6.68 15.16
CA ALA A 7 -33.89 -7.44 14.21
C ALA A 7 -34.36 -8.90 14.13
N ARG A 8 -34.66 -9.55 15.27
CA ARG A 8 -35.21 -10.91 15.30
C ARG A 8 -36.62 -11.01 14.70
N LEU A 9 -37.42 -9.95 14.78
CA LEU A 9 -38.72 -9.92 14.09
C LEU A 9 -38.57 -9.93 12.56
N ARG A 10 -37.53 -9.28 12.02
CA ARG A 10 -37.27 -9.24 10.57
C ARG A 10 -36.50 -10.45 10.07
N ASP A 11 -35.57 -10.96 10.87
CA ASP A 11 -34.75 -12.14 10.61
C ASP A 11 -34.77 -13.03 11.86
N PRO A 12 -35.68 -14.02 11.93
CA PRO A 12 -35.88 -14.84 13.12
C PRO A 12 -34.73 -15.81 13.40
N VAL A 13 -33.86 -16.07 12.41
CA VAL A 13 -32.74 -16.99 12.56
C VAL A 13 -31.49 -16.24 12.99
N TYR A 14 -31.12 -15.16 12.28
CA TYR A 14 -29.84 -14.49 12.50
C TYR A 14 -29.96 -13.09 13.10
N GLY A 15 -31.12 -12.42 13.02
CA GLY A 15 -31.37 -11.12 13.66
C GLY A 15 -30.22 -10.11 13.48
N CYS A 16 -29.70 -9.58 14.59
CA CYS A 16 -28.56 -8.67 14.58
C CYS A 16 -27.21 -9.38 14.30
N ALA A 17 -27.09 -10.68 14.60
CA ALA A 17 -25.88 -11.45 14.28
C ALA A 17 -25.67 -11.52 12.77
N GLY A 18 -26.75 -11.63 11.99
CA GLY A 18 -26.70 -11.52 10.53
C GLY A 18 -26.08 -10.20 10.08
N ALA A 19 -26.54 -9.06 10.63
CA ALA A 19 -25.98 -7.75 10.32
C ALA A 19 -24.49 -7.63 10.69
N ILE A 20 -24.09 -8.17 11.85
CA ILE A 20 -22.69 -8.22 12.29
C ILE A 20 -21.84 -9.02 11.30
N CYS A 21 -22.27 -10.22 10.91
CA CYS A 21 -21.55 -11.05 9.95
C CYS A 21 -21.38 -10.35 8.58
N HIS A 22 -22.41 -9.66 8.10
CA HIS A 22 -22.32 -8.89 6.85
C HIS A 22 -21.30 -7.75 6.95
N LEU A 23 -21.26 -7.04 8.08
CA LEU A 23 -20.29 -5.98 8.31
C LEU A 23 -18.86 -6.54 8.42
N GLN A 24 -18.67 -7.65 9.14
CA GLN A 24 -17.38 -8.34 9.23
C GLN A 24 -16.86 -8.75 7.85
N LYS A 25 -17.74 -9.28 6.99
CA LYS A 25 -17.39 -9.62 5.60
C LYS A 25 -16.95 -8.38 4.80
N GLN A 26 -17.70 -7.28 4.89
CA GLN A 26 -17.35 -6.03 4.19
C GLN A 26 -16.01 -5.45 4.66
N VAL A 27 -15.74 -5.47 5.97
CA VAL A 27 -14.46 -5.04 6.52
C VAL A 27 -13.32 -5.88 5.95
N ASN A 28 -13.47 -7.20 5.92
CA ASN A 28 -12.46 -8.10 5.36
C ASN A 28 -12.24 -7.84 3.85
N GLU A 29 -13.29 -7.65 3.08
CA GLU A 29 -13.19 -7.32 1.65
C GLU A 29 -12.43 -6.01 1.42
N LEU A 30 -12.71 -4.98 2.22
CA LEU A 30 -11.99 -3.70 2.15
C LEU A 30 -10.53 -3.84 2.54
N GLN A 31 -10.21 -4.63 3.56
CA GLN A 31 -8.82 -4.91 3.95
C GLN A 31 -8.04 -5.60 2.83
N VAL A 32 -8.66 -6.57 2.14
CA VAL A 32 -8.06 -7.23 0.98
C VAL A 32 -7.82 -6.24 -0.16
N GLN A 33 -8.77 -5.36 -0.46
CA GLN A 33 -8.60 -4.34 -1.49
C GLN A 33 -7.48 -3.35 -1.15
N LEU A 34 -7.38 -2.94 0.12
CA LEU A 34 -6.30 -2.07 0.58
C LEU A 34 -4.93 -2.74 0.41
N ALA A 35 -4.81 -3.99 0.86
CA ALA A 35 -3.57 -4.75 0.71
C ALA A 35 -3.16 -4.92 -0.76
N LYS A 36 -4.13 -5.16 -1.65
CA LYS A 36 -3.90 -5.23 -3.09
C LYS A 36 -3.38 -3.91 -3.65
N ALA A 37 -4.03 -2.79 -3.34
CA ALA A 37 -3.61 -1.48 -3.83
C ALA A 37 -2.21 -1.10 -3.31
N GLN A 38 -1.90 -1.43 -2.07
CA GLN A 38 -0.55 -1.22 -1.50
C GLN A 38 0.51 -2.05 -2.22
N ALA A 39 0.22 -3.33 -2.52
CA ALA A 39 1.12 -4.19 -3.29
C ALA A 39 1.35 -3.66 -4.72
N GLU A 40 0.31 -3.16 -5.38
CA GLU A 40 0.42 -2.54 -6.72
C GLU A 40 1.34 -1.31 -6.70
N ILE A 41 1.20 -0.44 -5.68
CA ILE A 41 2.07 0.74 -5.53
C ILE A 41 3.55 0.32 -5.38
N VAL A 42 3.84 -0.64 -4.52
CA VAL A 42 5.21 -1.15 -4.31
C VAL A 42 5.75 -1.79 -5.59
N ASN A 43 4.92 -2.54 -6.32
CA ASN A 43 5.33 -3.14 -7.59
C ASN A 43 5.71 -2.08 -8.62
N MET A 44 4.89 -1.04 -8.80
CA MET A 44 5.19 0.07 -9.72
C MET A 44 6.48 0.82 -9.33
N GLN A 45 6.71 1.03 -8.04
CA GLN A 45 7.94 1.66 -7.54
C GLN A 45 9.18 0.77 -7.80
N CYS A 46 9.05 -0.54 -7.62
CA CYS A 46 10.12 -1.49 -7.91
C CYS A 46 10.45 -1.52 -9.41
N GLU A 47 9.44 -1.56 -10.28
CA GLU A 47 9.61 -1.49 -11.73
C GLU A 47 10.31 -0.19 -12.15
N GLN A 48 9.92 0.94 -11.57
CA GLN A 48 10.56 2.23 -11.80
C GLN A 48 12.04 2.21 -11.37
N ALA A 49 12.34 1.68 -10.18
CA ALA A 49 13.71 1.56 -9.69
C ALA A 49 14.57 0.66 -10.58
N ASN A 50 14.01 -0.46 -11.06
CA ASN A 50 14.68 -1.36 -12.00
C ASN A 50 15.01 -0.67 -13.32
N LEU A 51 14.06 0.09 -13.88
CA LEU A 51 14.30 0.86 -15.10
C LEU A 51 15.42 1.90 -14.90
N MET A 52 15.40 2.61 -13.77
CA MET A 52 16.45 3.56 -13.43
C MET A 52 17.82 2.90 -13.31
N ALA A 53 17.90 1.72 -12.70
CA ALA A 53 19.15 0.96 -12.60
C ALA A 53 19.70 0.59 -13.98
N LEU A 54 18.84 0.14 -14.90
CA LEU A 54 19.24 -0.18 -16.28
C LEU A 54 19.82 1.04 -17.00
N ILE A 55 19.15 2.18 -16.92
CA ILE A 55 19.61 3.45 -17.53
C ILE A 55 20.96 3.88 -16.96
N CYS A 56 21.14 3.81 -15.63
CA CYS A 56 22.40 4.15 -14.97
C CYS A 56 23.56 3.23 -15.40
N MET A 57 23.29 1.93 -15.59
CA MET A 57 24.29 0.97 -16.04
C MET A 57 24.71 1.22 -17.50
N GLU A 58 23.78 1.57 -18.39
CA GLU A 58 24.07 1.84 -19.80
C GLU A 58 24.98 3.06 -20.00
N MET A 59 24.78 4.12 -19.20
CA MET A 59 25.59 5.35 -19.28
C MET A 59 27.06 5.16 -18.88
N THR A 60 27.43 4.05 -18.24
CA THR A 60 28.83 3.78 -17.83
C THR A 60 29.64 2.99 -18.85
N GLN A 61 29.05 2.57 -19.98
CA GLN A 61 29.72 1.68 -20.96
C GLN A 61 30.25 2.39 -22.23
N SER A 62 30.19 3.73 -22.31
CA SER A 62 30.83 4.49 -23.41
C SER A 62 32.29 4.81 -23.10
N PRO A 63 33.28 4.36 -23.91
CA PRO A 63 34.67 4.74 -23.73
C PRO A 63 34.95 6.06 -24.46
N GLN A 64 34.77 7.21 -23.79
CA GLN A 64 35.48 8.42 -24.23
C GLN A 64 35.83 9.38 -23.11
N ALA A 65 37.13 9.60 -22.98
CA ALA A 65 37.79 10.52 -22.07
C ALA A 65 37.34 11.98 -22.29
N SER A 66 36.90 12.68 -21.23
CA SER A 66 37.01 14.13 -21.00
C SER A 66 36.32 14.52 -19.67
N PRO A 67 36.87 15.41 -18.83
CA PRO A 67 36.24 15.83 -17.58
C PRO A 67 35.34 17.05 -17.84
N HIS A 68 34.09 16.82 -18.23
CA HIS A 68 33.07 17.87 -18.21
C HIS A 68 31.98 17.48 -17.22
N HIS A 69 31.74 18.33 -16.23
CA HIS A 69 30.67 18.24 -15.23
C HIS A 69 29.31 18.07 -15.94
N TYR A 70 28.85 16.82 -16.10
CA TYR A 70 27.45 16.54 -16.40
C TYR A 70 26.69 16.59 -15.07
N SER A 71 25.94 17.67 -14.87
CA SER A 71 24.99 17.78 -13.77
C SER A 71 23.87 16.76 -14.00
N LEU A 72 23.94 15.64 -13.29
CA LEU A 72 22.87 14.65 -13.14
C LEU A 72 21.63 15.23 -12.39
N GLY A 73 21.64 16.52 -12.05
CA GLY A 73 20.63 17.18 -11.21
C GLY A 73 19.26 17.42 -11.85
N ASN A 74 19.04 17.03 -13.12
CA ASN A 74 17.77 17.29 -13.81
C ASN A 74 16.88 16.06 -14.05
N LEU A 75 17.40 14.83 -14.07
CA LEU A 75 16.54 13.63 -14.01
C LEU A 75 16.00 13.39 -12.59
N THR A 76 16.77 13.82 -11.60
CA THR A 76 16.36 13.84 -10.20
C THR A 76 15.15 14.76 -10.02
N ASN A 77 15.13 15.96 -10.62
CA ASN A 77 14.10 16.96 -10.34
C ASN A 77 12.71 16.66 -10.94
N ILE A 78 12.62 15.79 -11.96
CA ILE A 78 11.31 15.28 -12.43
C ILE A 78 10.75 14.20 -11.47
N THR A 79 11.62 13.64 -10.61
CA THR A 79 11.32 12.50 -9.73
C THR A 79 11.21 12.88 -8.23
N TYR A 80 11.86 13.95 -7.76
CA TYR A 80 11.92 14.32 -6.32
C TYR A 80 10.83 15.30 -5.83
N GLY A 81 9.83 15.62 -6.64
CA GLY A 81 8.64 16.34 -6.12
C GLY A 81 7.77 15.49 -5.19
N ASN A 82 7.93 14.16 -5.17
CA ASN A 82 7.04 13.26 -4.43
C ASN A 82 7.71 12.03 -3.79
N SER A 83 9.04 11.91 -3.87
CA SER A 83 9.76 10.66 -3.52
C SER A 83 10.59 10.73 -2.23
N GLN A 84 10.77 11.90 -1.61
CA GLN A 84 11.67 12.05 -0.46
C GLN A 84 10.97 11.97 0.90
N SER A 85 9.64 11.82 0.96
CA SER A 85 8.90 11.73 2.23
C SER A 85 8.59 10.31 2.72
N ASN A 86 8.86 9.23 1.97
CA ASN A 86 8.33 7.90 2.32
C ASN A 86 9.31 6.72 2.46
N MET A 87 10.63 6.96 2.46
CA MET A 87 11.60 5.90 2.80
C MET A 87 11.60 5.51 4.30
N THR A 88 10.76 6.14 5.12
CA THR A 88 10.65 5.90 6.57
C THR A 88 9.36 5.20 7.00
N PHE A 89 8.47 4.82 6.07
CA PHE A 89 7.15 4.26 6.42
C PHE A 89 7.07 2.73 6.36
N LEU A 90 8.14 2.03 5.96
CA LEU A 90 8.14 0.55 5.92
C LEU A 90 8.32 -0.09 7.31
N ASP A 91 8.37 0.69 8.40
CA ASP A 91 8.52 0.16 9.76
C ASP A 91 7.20 0.04 10.54
N ASP A 92 6.05 0.40 9.94
CA ASP A 92 4.76 0.30 10.66
C ASP A 92 3.93 -0.94 10.27
N ASN A 93 4.61 -2.08 10.07
CA ASN A 93 3.95 -3.39 10.06
C ASN A 93 3.52 -3.87 11.46
N SER A 94 3.53 -2.96 12.46
CA SER A 94 2.79 -3.10 13.73
C SER A 94 1.27 -3.19 13.51
N PHE A 95 0.79 -2.93 12.29
CA PHE A 95 -0.62 -2.99 11.94
C PHE A 95 -1.15 -4.44 11.70
N GLY A 96 -0.29 -5.45 11.66
CA GLY A 96 -0.74 -6.85 11.75
C GLY A 96 -1.19 -7.26 13.16
N SER A 97 -0.72 -6.56 14.20
CA SER A 97 -0.92 -6.95 15.61
C SER A 97 -2.19 -6.38 16.26
N PHE A 98 -2.81 -5.31 15.73
CA PHE A 98 -4.04 -4.78 16.35
C PHE A 98 -5.28 -5.62 16.01
N SER A 99 -5.27 -6.35 14.88
CA SER A 99 -6.40 -7.20 14.51
C SER A 99 -6.53 -8.42 15.42
N GLU A 100 -5.44 -8.83 16.09
CA GLU A 100 -5.49 -9.86 17.14
C GLU A 100 -5.99 -9.32 18.48
N THR A 101 -5.82 -8.01 18.75
CA THR A 101 -6.16 -7.42 20.07
C THR A 101 -7.64 -7.10 20.22
N LEU A 102 -8.43 -7.10 19.14
CA LEU A 102 -9.83 -6.68 19.19
C LEU A 102 -10.82 -7.79 19.61
N TRP A 103 -10.35 -9.02 19.85
CA TRP A 103 -11.19 -10.17 20.21
C TRP A 103 -10.71 -10.98 21.43
N THR A 104 -9.93 -10.37 22.35
CA THR A 104 -9.70 -10.91 23.71
C THR A 104 -10.45 -10.08 24.75
#